data_AF-A0A537BK93-F1
#
_entry.id   AF-A0A537BK93-F1
#
_cell.length_a   1.000
_cell.length_b   1.000
_cell.length_c   1.000
_cell.angle_alpha   90.00
_cell.angle_beta   90.00
_cell.angle_gamma   90.00
#
_symmetry.space_group_name_H-M   'P 1'
#
loop_
_entity.id
_entity.type
_entity.pdbx_description
1 polymer ?
#
loop_
_entity_poly.entity_id
_entity_poly.type
_entity_poly.pdbx_seq_one_letter_code
_entity_poly.pdbx_strand_id
1 'polypeptide(L)'
;MTEALRRELSKMLDRYDEARRLAQDRQQQAKADDALFLQRFADLRRGVVRPVFEAVGAILQERGHGFSIAEEDYAVNASGRSTEAGIAIHILPAGMEPSLQANDPLMSLSITTRHYNKTVSIIGGEAAVPGGLAGSRGAYEVAQIDTELVEGELLKLVAGILKG
;
A
#
# COMPACT_ATOMS: atom_id res chain seq x y z
N MET A 1 -20.83 56.48 -2.32
CA MET A 1 -19.66 55.63 -2.02
C MET A 1 -18.41 56.37 -2.46
N THR A 2 -17.37 56.45 -1.63
CA THR A 2 -16.16 57.21 -1.98
C THR A 2 -15.22 56.38 -2.85
N GLU A 3 -14.49 57.02 -3.75
CA GLU A 3 -13.55 56.34 -4.65
C GLU A 3 -12.38 55.68 -3.89
N ALA A 4 -12.06 56.19 -2.71
CA ALA A 4 -11.10 55.59 -1.79
C ALA A 4 -11.60 54.24 -1.24
N LEU A 5 -12.85 54.17 -0.79
CA LEU A 5 -13.47 52.93 -0.30
C LEU A 5 -13.55 51.88 -1.42
N ARG A 6 -13.93 52.31 -2.63
CA ARG A 6 -13.99 51.42 -3.80
C ARG A 6 -12.63 50.79 -4.11
N ARG A 7 -11.57 51.61 -4.16
CA ARG A 7 -10.20 51.13 -4.44
C ARG A 7 -9.68 50.18 -3.36
N GLU A 8 -9.93 50.47 -2.09
CA GLU A 8 -9.47 49.63 -0.99
C GLU A 8 -10.22 48.29 -0.95
N LEU A 9 -11.54 48.31 -1.16
CA LEU A 9 -12.35 47.11 -1.26
C LEU A 9 -11.92 46.23 -2.45
N SER A 10 -11.67 46.82 -3.62
CA SER A 10 -11.16 46.07 -4.77
C SER A 10 -9.84 45.36 -4.46
N LYS A 11 -8.87 46.05 -3.84
CA LYS A 11 -7.59 45.42 -3.44
C LYS A 11 -7.77 44.27 -2.45
N MET A 12 -8.70 44.40 -1.50
CA MET A 12 -9.00 43.33 -0.54
C MET A 12 -9.61 42.11 -1.24
N LEU A 13 -10.54 42.33 -2.17
CA LEU A 13 -11.17 41.26 -2.95
C LEU A 13 -10.16 40.58 -3.89
N ASP A 14 -9.29 41.34 -4.55
CA ASP A 14 -8.24 40.81 -5.43
C ASP A 14 -7.31 39.84 -4.67
N ARG A 15 -6.87 40.23 -3.46
CA ARG A 15 -6.05 39.36 -2.60
C ARG A 15 -6.80 38.10 -2.15
N TYR A 16 -8.08 38.23 -1.84
CA TYR A 16 -8.90 37.08 -1.45
C TYR A 16 -9.06 36.10 -2.61
N ASP A 17 -9.34 36.61 -3.81
CA ASP A 17 -9.50 35.79 -5.01
C ASP A 17 -8.17 35.11 -5.40
N GLU A 18 -7.04 35.82 -5.28
CA GLU A 18 -5.71 35.23 -5.47
C GLU A 18 -5.44 34.10 -4.47
N ALA A 19 -5.67 34.33 -3.17
CA ALA A 19 -5.49 33.32 -2.14
C ALA A 19 -6.40 32.09 -2.37
N ARG A 20 -7.64 32.32 -2.80
CA ARG A 20 -8.61 31.27 -3.14
C ARG A 20 -8.14 30.43 -4.33
N ARG A 21 -7.66 31.07 -5.41
CA ARG A 21 -7.13 30.36 -6.59
C ARG A 21 -5.92 29.50 -6.21
N LEU A 22 -4.96 30.06 -5.47
CA LEU A 22 -3.79 29.30 -5.02
C LEU A 22 -4.15 28.10 -4.13
N ALA A 23 -5.18 28.23 -3.29
CA ALA A 23 -5.67 27.11 -2.47
C ALA A 23 -6.34 26.03 -3.32
N GLN A 24 -7.14 26.42 -4.32
CA GLN A 24 -7.78 25.50 -5.26
C GLN A 24 -6.74 24.75 -6.10
N ASP A 25 -5.74 25.46 -6.63
CA ASP A 25 -4.66 24.87 -7.43
C ASP A 25 -3.86 23.85 -6.61
N ARG A 26 -3.50 24.19 -5.36
CA ARG A 26 -2.83 23.25 -4.44
C ARG A 26 -3.67 22.02 -4.15
N GLN A 27 -4.98 22.18 -3.93
CA GLN A 27 -5.88 21.06 -3.70
C GLN A 27 -5.99 20.16 -4.94
N GLN A 28 -6.05 20.76 -6.14
CA GLN A 28 -6.12 20.00 -7.39
C GLN A 28 -4.83 19.24 -7.66
N GLN A 29 -3.67 19.86 -7.40
CA GLN A 29 -2.38 19.20 -7.52
C GLN A 29 -2.26 18.02 -6.54
N ALA A 30 -2.64 18.21 -5.28
CA ALA A 30 -2.61 17.12 -4.29
C ALA A 30 -3.46 15.93 -4.73
N LYS A 31 -4.69 16.17 -5.22
CA LYS A 31 -5.56 15.11 -5.76
C LYS A 31 -4.94 14.39 -6.96
N ALA A 32 -4.31 15.13 -7.87
CA ALA A 32 -3.64 14.55 -9.03
C ALA A 32 -2.46 13.66 -8.61
N ASP A 33 -1.65 14.13 -7.66
CA ASP A 33 -0.51 13.39 -7.13
C ASP A 33 -0.96 12.11 -6.38
N ASP A 34 -2.10 12.17 -5.67
CA ASP A 34 -2.68 11.03 -4.97
C ASP A 34 -3.18 9.97 -5.96
N ALA A 35 -3.92 10.41 -6.99
CA ALA A 35 -4.38 9.52 -8.06
C ALA A 35 -3.19 8.85 -8.79
N LEU A 36 -2.12 9.60 -9.05
CA LEU A 36 -0.92 9.08 -9.68
C LEU A 36 -0.20 8.05 -8.81
N PHE A 37 -0.12 8.29 -7.50
CA PHE A 37 0.48 7.34 -6.55
C PHE A 37 -0.29 6.01 -6.55
N LEU A 38 -1.61 6.06 -6.43
CA LEU A 38 -2.46 4.87 -6.45
C LEU A 38 -2.38 4.12 -7.79
N GLN A 39 -2.35 4.84 -8.91
CA GLN A 39 -2.18 4.25 -10.23
C GLN A 39 -0.84 3.50 -10.35
N ARG A 40 0.26 4.12 -9.92
CA ARG A 40 1.58 3.48 -9.93
C ARG A 40 1.62 2.22 -9.07
N PHE A 41 0.97 2.25 -7.91
CA PHE A 41 0.87 1.06 -7.05
C PHE A 41 0.05 -0.06 -7.71
N ALA A 42 -1.08 0.27 -8.35
CA ALA A 42 -1.87 -0.71 -9.10
C ALA A 42 -1.07 -1.34 -10.27
N ASP A 43 -0.25 -0.53 -10.94
CA ASP A 43 0.65 -1.02 -12.00
C ASP A 43 1.74 -1.93 -11.45
N LEU A 44 2.37 -1.56 -10.33
CA LEU A 44 3.34 -2.40 -9.62
C LEU A 44 2.70 -3.75 -9.20
N ARG A 45 1.50 -3.71 -8.62
CA ARG A 45 0.77 -4.91 -8.18
C ARG A 45 0.54 -5.88 -9.33
N ARG A 46 0.05 -5.39 -10.47
CA ARG A 46 -0.24 -6.22 -11.65
C ARG A 46 1.01 -6.65 -12.41
N GLY A 47 2.00 -5.77 -12.54
CA GLY A 47 3.17 -6.00 -13.38
C GLY A 47 4.29 -6.80 -12.70
N VAL A 48 4.40 -6.70 -11.37
CA VAL A 48 5.52 -7.28 -10.61
C VAL A 48 5.01 -8.20 -9.51
N VAL A 49 4.22 -7.69 -8.57
CA VAL A 49 3.96 -8.41 -7.32
C VAL A 49 3.10 -9.67 -7.55
N ARG A 50 1.97 -9.53 -8.23
CA ARG A 50 1.07 -10.67 -8.51
C ARG A 50 1.77 -11.77 -9.31
N PRO A 51 2.46 -11.48 -10.43
CA PRO A 51 3.18 -12.51 -11.19
C PRO A 51 4.19 -13.28 -10.33
N VAL A 52 4.94 -12.58 -9.47
CA VAL A 52 5.91 -13.23 -8.57
C VAL A 52 5.21 -14.09 -7.52
N PHE A 53 4.11 -13.61 -6.94
CA PHE A 53 3.31 -14.37 -5.96
C PHE A 53 2.73 -15.64 -6.58
N GLU A 54 2.21 -15.55 -7.80
CA GLU A 54 1.66 -16.70 -8.54
C GLU A 54 2.76 -17.70 -8.90
N ALA A 55 3.92 -17.24 -9.37
CA ALA A 55 5.04 -18.11 -9.72
C ALA A 55 5.57 -18.89 -8.50
N VAL A 56 5.77 -18.21 -7.37
CA VAL A 56 6.20 -18.86 -6.12
C VAL A 56 5.11 -19.78 -5.57
N GLY A 57 3.85 -19.33 -5.62
CA GLY A 57 2.70 -20.13 -5.21
C GLY A 57 2.59 -21.44 -5.98
N ALA A 58 2.80 -21.43 -7.30
CA ALA A 58 2.80 -22.63 -8.13
C ALA A 58 3.89 -23.64 -7.70
N ILE A 59 5.12 -23.17 -7.44
CA ILE A 59 6.22 -24.02 -6.96
C ILE A 59 5.89 -24.64 -5.59
N LEU A 60 5.26 -23.87 -4.70
CA LEU A 60 4.80 -24.36 -3.39
C LEU A 60 3.71 -25.43 -3.54
N GLN A 61 2.77 -25.20 -4.45
CA GLN A 61 1.66 -26.11 -4.74
C GLN A 61 2.14 -27.45 -5.31
N GLU A 62 3.15 -27.46 -6.17
CA GLU A 62 3.78 -28.69 -6.69
C GLU A 62 4.33 -29.59 -5.56
N ARG A 63 4.68 -29.00 -4.42
CA ARG A 63 5.20 -29.70 -3.24
C ARG A 63 4.14 -29.99 -2.18
N GLY A 64 2.87 -29.71 -2.48
CA GLY A 64 1.73 -29.98 -1.60
C GLY A 64 1.40 -28.86 -0.60
N HIS A 65 2.03 -27.69 -0.70
CA HIS A 65 1.66 -26.52 0.09
C HIS A 65 0.48 -25.78 -0.56
N GLY A 66 -0.45 -25.27 0.24
CA GLY A 66 -1.49 -24.38 -0.24
C GLY A 66 -0.98 -22.94 -0.31
N PHE A 67 -1.62 -22.10 -1.13
CA PHE A 67 -1.47 -20.66 -1.03
C PHE A 67 -2.75 -19.95 -1.47
N SER A 68 -2.90 -18.70 -1.04
CA SER A 68 -3.95 -17.80 -1.53
C SER A 68 -3.40 -16.39 -1.68
N ILE A 69 -3.94 -15.65 -2.65
CA ILE A 69 -3.57 -14.26 -2.91
C ILE A 69 -4.81 -13.39 -2.78
N ALA A 70 -4.75 -12.35 -1.96
CA ALA A 70 -5.81 -11.37 -1.77
C ALA A 70 -5.34 -10.00 -2.25
N GLU A 71 -6.25 -9.24 -2.88
CA GLU A 71 -6.02 -7.86 -3.27
C GLU A 71 -7.10 -6.97 -2.70
N GLU A 72 -6.69 -5.76 -2.30
CA GLU A 72 -7.58 -4.71 -1.84
C GLU A 72 -7.26 -3.43 -2.61
N ASP A 73 -8.29 -2.73 -3.05
CA ASP A 73 -8.15 -1.40 -3.65
C ASP A 73 -8.34 -0.32 -2.60
N TYR A 74 -7.69 0.82 -2.82
CA TYR A 74 -7.88 1.99 -1.97
C TYR A 74 -9.34 2.44 -2.07
N ALA A 75 -10.00 2.56 -0.93
CA ALA A 75 -11.38 3.03 -0.87
C ALA A 75 -11.57 3.97 0.31
N VAL A 76 -12.38 4.99 0.13
CA VAL A 76 -12.86 5.84 1.23
C VAL A 76 -14.32 5.50 1.45
N ASN A 77 -14.64 4.99 2.63
CA ASN A 77 -16.01 4.61 2.93
C ASN A 77 -16.88 5.84 3.30
N ALA A 78 -18.19 5.65 3.41
CA ALA A 78 -19.13 6.72 3.74
C ALA A 78 -18.89 7.37 5.12
N SER A 79 -18.18 6.67 6.04
CA SER A 79 -17.77 7.21 7.34
C SER A 79 -16.46 8.02 7.29
N GLY A 80 -15.87 8.22 6.11
CA GLY A 80 -14.61 8.95 5.94
C GLY A 80 -13.36 8.17 6.33
N ARG A 81 -13.49 6.87 6.63
CA ARG A 81 -12.35 5.98 6.89
C ARG A 81 -11.83 5.46 5.56
N SER A 82 -10.54 5.65 5.32
CA SER A 82 -9.84 5.06 4.18
C SER A 82 -9.38 3.63 4.49
N THR A 83 -9.52 2.75 3.52
CA THR A 83 -8.81 1.47 3.43
C THR A 83 -7.65 1.65 2.46
N GLU A 84 -6.48 1.15 2.83
CA GLU A 84 -5.29 1.22 1.98
C GLU A 84 -5.38 0.19 0.85
N ALA A 85 -4.76 0.48 -0.29
CA ALA A 85 -4.60 -0.53 -1.33
C ALA A 85 -3.55 -1.54 -0.90
N GLY A 86 -3.75 -2.81 -1.25
CA GLY A 86 -2.82 -3.86 -0.86
C GLY A 86 -2.89 -5.10 -1.73
N ILE A 87 -1.86 -5.93 -1.58
CA ILE A 87 -1.81 -7.30 -2.05
C ILE A 87 -1.14 -8.15 -0.97
N ALA A 88 -1.69 -9.32 -0.71
CA ALA A 88 -1.13 -10.25 0.25
C ALA A 88 -1.12 -11.67 -0.33
N ILE A 89 -0.10 -12.44 0.03
CA ILE A 89 -0.06 -13.88 -0.15
C ILE A 89 -0.05 -14.54 1.22
N HIS A 90 -0.84 -15.59 1.35
CA HIS A 90 -0.86 -16.49 2.49
C HIS A 90 -0.43 -17.88 2.03
N ILE A 91 0.48 -18.51 2.77
CA ILE A 91 1.05 -19.83 2.47
C ILE A 91 0.60 -20.81 3.54
N LEU A 92 0.00 -21.92 3.14
CA LEU A 92 -0.41 -23.02 4.01
C LEU A 92 0.56 -24.20 3.87
N PRO A 93 1.29 -24.59 4.93
CA PRO A 93 2.16 -25.75 4.89
C PRO A 93 1.43 -27.06 4.57
N ALA A 94 2.09 -27.97 3.85
CA ALA A 94 1.54 -29.28 3.54
C ALA A 94 1.27 -30.07 4.85
N GLY A 95 0.10 -30.71 4.92
CA GLY A 95 -0.29 -31.51 6.10
C GLY A 95 -0.86 -30.72 7.27
N MET A 96 -1.11 -29.42 7.09
CA MET A 96 -1.67 -28.55 8.12
C MET A 96 -3.13 -28.16 7.78
N GLU A 97 -4.02 -28.18 8.77
CA GLU A 97 -5.45 -27.90 8.58
C GLU A 97 -5.71 -26.39 8.31
N PRO A 98 -6.36 -26.02 7.19
CA PRO A 98 -6.58 -24.61 6.80
C PRO A 98 -7.35 -23.78 7.83
N SER A 99 -8.25 -24.42 8.60
CA SER A 99 -9.16 -23.73 9.51
C SER A 99 -8.49 -23.15 10.76
N LEU A 100 -7.30 -23.62 11.13
CA LEU A 100 -6.61 -23.18 12.34
C LEU A 100 -5.81 -21.87 12.13
N GLN A 101 -5.48 -21.52 10.89
CA GLN A 101 -4.49 -20.47 10.58
C GLN A 101 -4.80 -19.64 9.32
N ALA A 102 -6.06 -19.61 8.87
CA ALA A 102 -6.48 -18.86 7.68
C ALA A 102 -6.10 -17.36 7.68
N ASN A 103 -5.64 -16.82 8.81
CA ASN A 103 -5.14 -15.44 8.95
C ASN A 103 -3.88 -15.35 9.82
N ASP A 104 -3.05 -16.41 9.88
CA ASP A 104 -1.82 -16.37 10.67
C ASP A 104 -0.83 -15.36 10.06
N PRO A 105 -0.48 -14.26 10.76
CA PRO A 105 0.45 -13.26 10.26
C PRO A 105 1.83 -13.83 9.93
N LEU A 106 2.24 -14.91 10.62
CA LEU A 106 3.51 -15.60 10.40
C LEU A 106 3.58 -16.30 9.04
N MET A 107 2.42 -16.60 8.45
CA MET A 107 2.29 -17.32 7.18
C MET A 107 1.96 -16.41 6.00
N SER A 108 1.98 -15.10 6.22
CA SER A 108 1.60 -14.12 5.22
C SER A 108 2.69 -13.11 4.92
N LEU A 109 2.68 -12.62 3.69
CA LEU A 109 3.42 -11.45 3.25
C LEU A 109 2.42 -10.50 2.60
N SER A 110 2.43 -9.25 3.02
CA SER A 110 1.55 -8.19 2.55
C SER A 110 2.36 -6.99 2.09
N ILE A 111 1.92 -6.39 0.99
CA ILE A 111 2.44 -5.14 0.44
C ILE A 111 1.26 -4.17 0.40
N THR A 112 1.34 -3.08 1.15
CA THR A 112 0.21 -2.15 1.37
C THR A 112 0.65 -0.70 1.20
N THR A 113 -0.24 0.14 0.67
CA THR A 113 0.01 1.58 0.59
C THR A 113 -0.08 2.23 1.97
N ARG A 114 0.59 3.36 2.11
CA ARG A 114 0.37 4.37 3.14
C ARG A 114 0.06 5.67 2.42
N HIS A 115 -1.21 5.91 2.15
CA HIS A 115 -1.66 7.04 1.34
C HIS A 115 -1.19 8.39 1.89
N TYR A 116 -1.13 8.55 3.23
CA TYR A 116 -0.78 9.82 3.87
C TYR A 116 0.65 10.32 3.55
N ASN A 117 1.62 9.41 3.37
CA ASN A 117 3.01 9.76 3.08
C ASN A 117 3.48 9.22 1.72
N LYS A 118 2.57 8.64 0.92
CA LYS A 118 2.85 8.14 -0.43
C LYS A 118 3.97 7.09 -0.46
N THR A 119 3.98 6.24 0.56
CA THR A 119 4.91 5.11 0.66
C THR A 119 4.17 3.79 0.62
N VAL A 120 4.92 2.72 0.43
CA VAL A 120 4.43 1.33 0.46
C VAL A 120 5.16 0.61 1.59
N SER A 121 4.44 -0.23 2.31
CA SER A 121 4.99 -1.07 3.38
C SER A 121 4.92 -2.52 2.99
N ILE A 122 5.97 -3.27 3.34
CA ILE A 122 6.06 -4.72 3.14
C ILE A 122 6.13 -5.37 4.52
N ILE A 123 5.12 -6.16 4.87
CA ILE A 123 4.96 -6.76 6.20
C ILE A 123 4.70 -8.25 6.02
N GLY A 124 5.49 -9.09 6.69
CA GLY A 124 5.27 -10.53 6.68
C GLY A 124 6.07 -11.28 7.73
N GLY A 125 5.68 -12.52 8.01
CA GLY A 125 6.34 -13.40 8.97
C GLY A 125 6.37 -12.82 10.39
N GLU A 126 7.47 -13.02 11.12
CA GLU A 126 7.66 -12.50 12.48
C GLU A 126 7.48 -10.97 12.60
N ALA A 127 7.73 -10.22 11.52
CA ALA A 127 7.54 -8.78 11.49
C ALA A 127 6.05 -8.37 11.48
N ALA A 128 5.13 -9.30 11.25
CA ALA A 128 3.69 -9.09 11.27
C ALA A 128 3.06 -9.31 12.68
N VAL A 129 3.82 -9.83 13.65
CA VAL A 129 3.32 -10.12 15.01
C VAL A 129 3.58 -8.94 15.97
N PRO A 130 2.62 -8.56 16.82
CA PRO A 130 2.82 -7.54 17.85
C PRO A 130 3.97 -7.93 18.80
N GLY A 131 5.01 -7.09 18.89
CA GLY A 131 6.20 -7.35 19.72
C GLY A 131 7.32 -8.14 19.03
N GLY A 132 7.13 -8.57 17.77
CA GLY A 132 8.25 -8.97 16.92
C GLY A 132 9.23 -7.80 16.75
N LEU A 133 10.51 -8.08 16.46
CA LEU A 133 11.45 -7.03 16.07
C LEU A 133 10.91 -6.35 14.80
N ALA A 134 10.12 -5.30 15.00
CA ALA A 134 9.69 -4.34 14.00
C ALA A 134 10.91 -3.46 13.62
N GLY A 135 12.02 -4.10 13.29
CA GLY A 135 13.17 -3.45 12.69
C GLY A 135 12.82 -3.14 11.24
N SER A 136 12.29 -1.94 11.02
CA SER A 136 12.46 -1.21 9.75
C SER A 136 12.26 -2.02 8.46
N ARG A 137 11.10 -2.64 8.25
CA ARG A 137 10.57 -2.91 6.90
C ARG A 137 9.54 -1.82 6.58
N GLY A 138 9.95 -0.56 6.54
CA GLY A 138 10.60 0.01 5.37
C GLY A 138 9.49 0.70 4.59
N ALA A 139 9.36 2.01 4.77
CA ALA A 139 8.47 2.80 3.94
C ALA A 139 9.18 2.98 2.59
N TYR A 140 8.76 2.21 1.59
CA TYR A 140 9.35 2.21 0.26
C TYR A 140 8.63 3.21 -0.64
N GLU A 141 9.34 3.85 -1.53
CA GLU A 141 8.72 4.43 -2.71
C GLU A 141 8.29 3.30 -3.66
N VAL A 142 7.22 3.53 -4.44
CA VAL A 142 6.71 2.53 -5.39
C VAL A 142 7.82 2.07 -6.37
N ALA A 143 8.71 2.98 -6.76
CA ALA A 143 9.81 2.70 -7.68
C ALA A 143 10.94 1.83 -7.09
N GLN A 144 11.00 1.70 -5.76
CA GLN A 144 11.99 0.86 -5.08
C GLN A 144 11.54 -0.60 -4.95
N ILE A 145 10.28 -0.89 -5.27
CA ILE A 145 9.75 -2.24 -5.23
C ILE A 145 9.89 -2.84 -6.63
N ASP A 146 10.85 -3.75 -6.76
CA ASP A 146 11.10 -4.52 -7.97
C ASP A 146 10.93 -6.02 -7.70
N THR A 147 11.13 -6.82 -8.75
CA THR A 147 11.05 -8.27 -8.69
C THR A 147 12.00 -8.85 -7.64
N GLU A 148 13.25 -8.38 -7.60
CA GLU A 148 14.29 -8.92 -6.70
C GLU A 148 13.92 -8.70 -5.23
N LEU A 149 13.40 -7.52 -4.87
CA LEU A 149 12.95 -7.23 -3.52
C LEU A 149 11.77 -8.13 -3.13
N VAL A 150 10.77 -8.29 -4.01
CA VAL A 150 9.59 -9.11 -3.74
C VAL A 150 9.98 -10.58 -3.56
N GLU A 151 10.82 -11.12 -4.44
CA GLU A 151 11.36 -12.47 -4.35
C GLU A 151 12.14 -12.67 -3.04
N GLY A 152 13.00 -11.72 -2.69
CA GLY A 152 13.79 -11.77 -1.45
C GLY A 152 12.92 -11.82 -0.19
N GLU A 153 11.82 -11.06 -0.17
CA GLU A 153 10.87 -11.07 0.96
C GLU A 153 10.05 -12.38 1.03
N LEU A 154 9.66 -12.94 -0.12
CA LEU A 154 8.99 -14.25 -0.17
C LEU A 154 9.90 -15.38 0.32
N LEU A 155 11.16 -15.40 -0.11
CA LEU A 155 12.12 -16.41 0.32
C LEU A 155 12.33 -16.35 1.84
N LYS A 156 12.38 -15.15 2.43
CA LYS A 156 12.45 -14.98 3.89
C LYS A 156 11.21 -15.55 4.57
N LEU A 157 10.01 -15.29 4.05
CA LEU A 157 8.76 -15.84 4.59
C LEU A 157 8.78 -17.37 4.54
N VAL A 158 9.01 -17.96 3.36
CA VAL A 158 9.02 -19.42 3.16
C VAL A 158 10.07 -20.07 4.05
N ALA A 159 11.27 -19.50 4.14
CA ALA A 159 12.31 -20.01 5.04
C ALA A 159 11.90 -19.96 6.52
N GLY A 160 11.13 -18.94 6.94
CA GLY A 160 10.57 -18.85 8.29
C GLY A 160 9.55 -19.95 8.56
N ILE A 161 8.62 -20.16 7.61
CA ILE A 161 7.57 -21.19 7.70
C ILE A 161 8.17 -22.60 7.78
N LEU A 162 9.21 -22.89 6.99
CA LEU A 162 9.82 -24.23 6.94
C LEU A 162 10.75 -24.55 8.12
N LYS A 163 11.14 -23.55 8.92
CA LYS A 163 11.98 -23.74 10.11
C LYS A 163 11.19 -23.99 11.38
N GLY A 164 9.91 -23.59 11.41
CA GLY A 164 8.97 -23.84 12.51
C GLY A 164 8.33 -25.22 12.39
#